data_AF-A0A942SZ21-F1
#
_entry.id   AF-A0A942SZ21-F1
#
_cell.length_a   1.000
_cell.length_b   1.000
_cell.length_c   1.000
_cell.angle_alpha   90.00
_cell.angle_beta   90.00
_cell.angle_gamma   90.00
#
_symmetry.space_group_name_H-M   'P 1'
#
loop_
_entity.id
_entity.type
_entity.pdbx_description
1 polymer ?
#
loop_
_entity_poly.entity_id
_entity_poly.type
_entity_poly.pdbx_seq_one_letter_code
_entity_poly.pdbx_strand_id
1 'polypeptide(L)'
;MTATAPAPEVLVDAPAGTPSGLLDAFWDYDDALLSNDVARLDDAFARGDDTIRGDGTTTVVGWEAISRFRAARTDLPKRRVTAVHVRVLADTVAVVVADVASGTGSPGLQTQVWQRDSDRWRVVVAHVTAPEKPLDSAIWRVVGAPLVPATADDGPLAGETVAVKDLFAVRGQVIGGGVPEYADAGEPQADHAPAVDALLAAGAAVTGISRTDQFAYSISGQNSRTGTPRNAVDADRIPGGSSSGSASATARGWTSIGLGTDTAGSIRVPSAYQGLWGLRTTHGLVSTTGVLPLAQSFDTVGWMTRDPDLLIRVTDAVVLAGARAGSVTTARSETRSDPVAVSTARAFVTAPALTALAVPSSAVGTDRAAAALDAAREPLPGDLGAWFAAFRTVQAHEAWQNHGDWITAHPGVLGADVAGRFADAARVTDADAEAARAVLDTARAVVRDWIGDRVLVLPTVADRAPGLGADAATVDAHRAATLRLTSLASFAGLPAVAVPTGRSTGAPWGSVCLVGAAGTDRALVRTARALA
;
A
#
# COMPACT_ATOMS: atom_id res chain seq x y z
N MET A 1 31.69 -10.59 -1.42
CA MET A 1 31.83 -9.35 -0.62
C MET A 1 30.76 -8.39 -1.11
N THR A 2 29.63 -8.35 -0.41
CA THR A 2 28.48 -7.49 -0.72
C THR A 2 28.82 -6.06 -0.34
N ALA A 3 28.96 -5.19 -1.34
CA ALA A 3 29.00 -3.75 -1.12
C ALA A 3 27.59 -3.30 -0.70
N THR A 4 27.42 -3.00 0.58
CA THR A 4 26.25 -2.30 1.13
C THR A 4 26.09 -0.97 0.40
N ALA A 5 24.90 -0.72 -0.16
CA ALA A 5 24.53 0.58 -0.69
C ALA A 5 24.73 1.66 0.39
N PRO A 6 25.17 2.88 0.04
CA PRO A 6 25.33 3.96 1.00
C PRO A 6 23.97 4.29 1.62
N ALA A 7 23.94 4.48 2.94
CA ALA A 7 22.73 4.90 3.64
C ALA A 7 22.24 6.25 3.06
N PRO A 8 20.92 6.44 2.89
CA PRO A 8 20.38 7.71 2.42
C PRO A 8 20.79 8.85 3.36
N GLU A 9 21.22 9.96 2.77
CA GLU A 9 21.69 11.15 3.47
C GLU A 9 20.54 11.80 4.27
N VAL A 10 20.80 12.20 5.51
CA VAL A 10 19.81 12.88 6.36
C VAL A 10 19.60 14.30 5.85
N LEU A 11 18.35 14.71 5.64
CA LEU A 11 18.04 16.09 5.29
C LEU A 11 18.21 17.00 6.52
N VAL A 12 19.10 17.99 6.46
CA VAL A 12 19.26 18.99 7.52
C VAL A 12 18.82 20.35 7.00
N ASP A 13 17.66 20.83 7.45
CA ASP A 13 17.15 22.18 7.20
C ASP A 13 17.47 23.08 8.40
N ALA A 14 18.62 23.75 8.33
CA ALA A 14 19.11 24.64 9.38
C ALA A 14 19.46 26.02 8.79
N PRO A 15 19.02 27.13 9.41
CA PRO A 15 19.28 28.47 8.89
C PRO A 15 20.77 28.83 8.96
N ALA A 16 21.19 29.70 8.04
CA ALA A 16 22.51 30.35 8.12
C ALA A 16 22.63 31.10 9.46
N GLY A 17 23.65 30.76 10.25
CA GLY A 17 23.82 31.31 11.61
C GLY A 17 23.32 30.39 12.74
N THR A 18 23.03 29.11 12.46
CA THR A 18 22.81 28.11 13.52
C THR A 18 24.00 28.09 14.50
N PRO A 19 23.76 28.25 15.82
CA PRO A 19 24.83 28.29 16.81
C PRO A 19 25.71 27.02 16.79
N SER A 20 27.02 27.20 17.01
CA SER A 20 27.97 26.08 17.07
C SER A 20 27.63 25.10 18.19
N GLY A 21 27.90 23.82 17.94
CA GLY A 21 27.71 22.73 18.89
C GLY A 21 26.26 22.27 19.10
N LEU A 22 25.25 22.97 18.57
CA LEU A 22 23.84 22.57 18.72
C LEU A 22 23.55 21.23 18.04
N LEU A 23 23.95 21.10 16.77
CA LEU A 23 23.73 19.86 16.01
C LEU A 23 24.58 18.71 16.55
N ASP A 24 25.80 18.99 17.01
CA ASP A 24 26.65 17.98 17.64
C ASP A 24 25.99 17.43 18.91
N ALA A 25 25.42 18.30 19.76
CA ALA A 25 24.70 17.89 20.96
C ALA A 25 23.42 17.10 20.63
N PHE A 26 22.71 17.46 19.56
CA PHE A 26 21.54 16.70 19.08
C PHE A 26 21.94 15.30 18.61
N TRP A 27 23.02 15.16 17.85
CA TRP A 27 23.50 13.86 17.37
C TRP A 27 24.09 12.99 18.47
N ASP A 28 24.78 13.60 19.44
CA ASP A 28 25.24 12.91 20.66
C ASP A 28 24.05 12.35 21.46
N TYR A 29 22.97 13.14 21.58
CA TYR A 29 21.74 12.69 22.20
C TYR A 29 21.08 11.52 21.43
N ASP A 30 21.00 11.58 20.10
CA ASP A 30 20.40 10.52 19.29
C ASP A 30 21.21 9.21 19.38
N ASP A 31 22.53 9.31 19.36
CA ASP A 31 23.45 8.18 19.55
C ASP A 31 23.30 7.56 20.96
N ALA A 32 23.25 8.39 22.01
CA ALA A 32 22.98 7.93 23.38
C ALA A 32 21.62 7.23 23.49
N LEU A 33 20.61 7.71 22.75
CA LEU A 33 19.29 7.11 22.73
C LEU A 33 19.30 5.71 22.10
N LEU A 34 20.01 5.53 20.99
CA LEU A 34 20.16 4.28 20.25
C LEU A 34 21.02 3.24 20.97
N SER A 35 22.03 3.68 21.71
CA SER A 35 22.93 2.84 22.51
C SER A 35 22.41 2.53 23.93
N ASN A 36 21.28 3.11 24.32
CA ASN A 36 20.73 3.06 25.69
C ASN A 36 21.68 3.63 26.77
N ASP A 37 22.51 4.62 26.42
CA ASP A 37 23.41 5.26 27.38
C ASP A 37 22.62 6.24 28.27
N VAL A 38 22.10 5.73 29.38
CA VAL A 38 21.29 6.51 30.34
C VAL A 38 22.08 7.68 30.92
N ALA A 39 23.39 7.54 31.12
CA ALA A 39 24.21 8.59 31.70
C ALA A 39 24.38 9.79 30.74
N ARG A 40 24.67 9.52 29.46
CA ARG A 40 24.72 10.57 28.42
C ARG A 40 23.35 11.20 28.20
N LEU A 41 22.29 10.39 28.21
CA LEU A 41 20.92 10.87 28.10
C LEU A 41 20.53 11.80 29.25
N ASP A 42 20.95 11.51 30.49
CA ASP A 42 20.67 12.36 31.65
C ASP A 42 21.51 13.64 31.66
N ASP A 43 22.77 13.59 31.18
CA ASP A 43 23.60 14.80 31.05
C ASP A 43 23.11 15.73 29.93
N ALA A 44 22.48 15.18 28.89
CA ALA A 44 21.90 15.95 27.80
C ALA A 44 20.70 16.83 28.23
N PHE A 45 20.10 16.58 29.41
CA PHE A 45 18.97 17.37 29.93
C PHE A 45 19.45 18.45 30.91
N ALA A 46 18.72 19.57 30.95
CA ALA A 46 18.92 20.59 31.96
C ALA A 46 18.59 20.04 33.35
N ARG A 47 19.42 20.37 34.34
CA ARG A 47 19.20 19.98 35.74
C ARG A 47 18.33 21.04 36.40
N GLY A 48 17.02 20.93 36.22
CA GLY A 48 16.04 21.85 36.79
C GLY A 48 14.70 21.18 37.07
N ASP A 49 13.95 21.75 38.01
CA ASP A 49 12.60 21.30 38.39
C ASP A 49 11.55 21.69 37.33
N ASP A 50 11.92 22.57 36.41
CA ASP A 50 11.11 23.08 35.30
C ASP A 50 11.39 22.37 33.96
N THR A 51 12.32 21.40 33.94
CA THR A 51 12.63 20.65 32.71
C THR A 51 11.48 19.71 32.37
N ILE A 52 11.01 19.76 31.11
CA ILE A 52 9.81 19.04 30.69
C ILE A 52 10.16 17.94 29.71
N ARG A 53 9.60 16.74 29.92
CA ARG A 53 9.58 15.69 28.91
C ARG A 53 8.17 15.14 28.76
N GLY A 54 7.62 15.25 27.56
CA GLY A 54 6.32 14.69 27.20
C GLY A 54 6.40 13.66 26.08
N ASP A 55 5.33 12.90 25.95
CA ASP A 55 4.97 12.12 24.77
C ASP A 55 3.46 12.28 24.48
N GLY A 56 2.93 11.50 23.54
CA GLY A 56 1.52 11.57 23.17
C GLY A 56 0.53 11.20 24.29
N THR A 57 1.00 10.74 25.46
CA THR A 57 0.14 10.26 26.56
C THR A 57 0.51 10.79 27.93
N THR A 58 1.77 11.14 28.17
CA THR A 58 2.28 11.50 29.50
C THR A 58 3.20 12.71 29.44
N THR A 59 3.18 13.50 30.51
CA THR A 59 4.11 14.61 30.74
C THR A 59 4.81 14.40 32.07
N VAL A 60 6.14 14.45 32.06
CA VAL A 60 7.03 14.37 33.21
C VAL A 60 7.74 15.71 33.36
N VAL A 61 7.71 16.28 34.56
CA VAL A 61 8.32 17.57 34.88
C VAL A 61 9.37 17.36 35.96
N GLY A 62 10.54 17.99 35.79
CA GLY A 62 11.70 17.90 36.68
C GLY A 62 12.72 16.86 36.23
N TRP A 63 13.99 17.26 36.23
CA TRP A 63 15.11 16.41 35.78
C TRP A 63 15.18 15.06 36.50
N GLU A 64 15.02 15.02 37.82
CA GLU A 64 15.07 13.76 38.60
C GLU A 64 13.94 12.78 38.21
N ALA A 65 12.76 13.31 37.90
CA ALA A 65 11.63 12.49 37.45
C ALA A 65 11.89 11.94 36.04
N ILE A 66 12.49 12.75 35.16
CA ILE A 66 12.88 12.34 33.80
C ILE A 66 13.98 11.27 33.83
N SER A 67 15.00 11.43 34.69
CA SER A 67 16.08 10.45 34.88
C SER A 67 15.53 9.10 35.36
N ARG A 68 14.65 9.10 36.38
CA ARG A 68 13.96 7.87 36.84
C ARG A 68 13.12 7.22 35.74
N PHE A 69 12.40 8.02 34.96
CA PHE A 69 11.63 7.51 33.82
C PHE A 69 12.53 6.80 32.80
N ARG A 70 13.71 7.35 32.50
CA ARG A 70 14.67 6.78 31.54
C ARG A 70 15.34 5.52 32.06
N ALA A 71 15.72 5.50 33.34
CA ALA A 71 16.31 4.34 33.98
C ALA A 71 15.38 3.12 33.99
N ALA A 72 14.06 3.32 33.95
CA ALA A 72 13.06 2.26 33.90
C ALA A 72 12.82 1.69 32.48
N ARG A 73 13.47 2.22 31.44
CA ARG A 73 13.23 1.79 30.04
C ARG A 73 13.86 0.44 29.75
N THR A 74 13.07 -0.51 29.26
CA THR A 74 13.50 -1.87 28.91
C THR A 74 13.74 -2.11 27.42
N ASP A 75 13.14 -1.29 26.55
CA ASP A 75 13.21 -1.46 25.09
C ASP A 75 13.96 -0.33 24.39
N LEU A 76 14.84 -0.71 23.45
CA LEU A 76 15.55 0.21 22.58
C LEU A 76 14.68 0.63 21.39
N PRO A 77 14.54 1.94 21.09
CA PRO A 77 13.79 2.38 19.93
C PRO A 77 14.52 1.98 18.64
N LYS A 78 13.87 1.18 17.79
CA LYS A 78 14.31 0.96 16.40
C LYS A 78 13.91 2.16 15.56
N ARG A 79 14.75 3.20 15.55
CA ARG A 79 14.50 4.46 14.86
C ARG A 79 15.67 4.89 13.98
N ARG A 80 15.38 5.75 12.99
CA ARG A 80 16.37 6.49 12.20
C ARG A 80 15.88 7.91 11.97
N VAL A 81 16.72 8.91 12.27
CA VAL A 81 16.43 10.29 11.90
C VAL A 81 16.50 10.43 10.38
N THR A 82 15.47 10.99 9.75
CA THR A 82 15.39 11.17 8.30
C THR A 82 15.47 12.64 7.89
N ALA A 83 15.04 13.54 8.76
CA ALA A 83 15.24 14.96 8.60
C ALA A 83 15.41 15.66 9.96
N VAL A 84 16.14 16.77 9.97
CA VAL A 84 16.32 17.66 11.13
C VAL A 84 16.03 19.08 10.69
N HIS A 85 15.10 19.73 11.37
CA HIS A 85 14.66 21.09 11.13
C HIS A 85 15.01 21.96 12.33
N VAL A 86 15.76 23.03 12.13
CA VAL A 86 16.23 23.91 13.22
C VAL A 86 15.59 25.28 13.14
N ARG A 87 15.04 25.75 14.26
CA ARG A 87 14.59 27.13 14.45
C ARG A 87 15.33 27.76 15.61
N VAL A 88 16.22 28.71 15.31
CA VAL A 88 16.89 29.53 16.34
C VAL A 88 15.90 30.55 16.90
N LEU A 89 15.73 30.59 18.22
CA LEU A 89 14.87 31.55 18.92
C LEU A 89 15.71 32.68 19.56
N ALA A 90 16.90 32.34 20.03
CA ALA A 90 17.93 33.24 20.56
C ALA A 90 19.32 32.60 20.42
N ASP A 91 20.39 33.35 20.64
CA ASP A 91 21.79 32.86 20.57
C ASP A 91 22.08 31.69 21.53
N THR A 92 21.24 31.51 22.54
CA THR A 92 21.32 30.44 23.53
C THR A 92 20.09 29.54 23.55
N VAL A 93 19.13 29.71 22.62
CA VAL A 93 17.89 28.92 22.60
C VAL A 93 17.49 28.55 21.18
N ALA A 94 17.27 27.26 20.94
CA ALA A 94 16.83 26.76 19.64
C ALA A 94 15.78 25.65 19.80
N VAL A 95 14.88 25.54 18.83
CA VAL A 95 14.00 24.39 18.66
C VAL A 95 14.58 23.49 17.58
N VAL A 96 14.70 22.21 17.88
CA VAL A 96 15.10 21.17 16.92
C VAL A 96 13.92 20.22 16.78
N VAL A 97 13.42 20.06 15.56
CA VAL A 97 12.39 19.07 15.20
C VAL A 97 13.03 18.03 14.31
N ALA A 98 12.96 16.77 14.71
CA ALA A 98 13.49 15.66 13.92
C ALA A 98 12.35 14.76 13.44
N ASP A 99 12.35 14.48 12.14
CA ASP A 99 11.51 13.44 11.53
C ASP A 99 12.19 12.09 11.73
N VAL A 100 11.42 11.12 12.21
CA VAL A 100 11.96 9.84 12.69
C VAL A 100 11.26 8.68 12.00
N ALA A 101 11.98 7.93 11.18
CA ALA A 101 11.48 6.65 10.68
C ALA A 101 11.58 5.59 11.78
N SER A 102 10.52 4.78 11.96
CA SER A 102 10.56 3.56 12.76
C SER A 102 10.58 2.33 11.86
N GLY A 103 11.22 1.24 12.31
CA GLY A 103 11.29 0.00 11.54
C GLY A 103 9.94 -0.64 11.20
N THR A 104 8.84 -0.19 11.83
CA THR A 104 7.51 -0.82 11.84
C THR A 104 6.36 0.20 11.84
N GLY A 105 6.54 1.42 11.32
CA GLY A 105 5.49 2.44 11.47
C GLY A 105 5.70 3.79 10.77
N SER A 106 4.76 4.70 11.07
CA SER A 106 4.65 6.06 10.55
C SER A 106 5.86 6.87 11.00
N PRO A 107 6.22 7.96 10.30
CA PRO A 107 7.20 8.89 10.83
C PRO A 107 6.75 9.38 12.21
N GLY A 108 7.59 9.16 13.20
CA GLY A 108 7.49 9.80 14.51
C GLY A 108 8.11 11.20 14.46
N LEU A 109 7.75 12.02 15.44
CA LEU A 109 8.30 13.37 15.58
C LEU A 109 8.99 13.49 16.93
N GLN A 110 10.20 14.03 16.92
CA GLN A 110 10.90 14.45 18.13
C GLN A 110 11.08 15.97 18.08
N THR A 111 10.43 16.69 18.98
CA THR A 111 10.61 18.13 19.17
C THR A 111 11.39 18.36 20.44
N GLN A 112 12.49 19.12 20.36
CA GLN A 112 13.30 19.49 21.51
C GLN A 112 13.53 21.00 21.52
N VAL A 113 13.40 21.61 22.69
CA VAL A 113 13.92 22.94 22.97
C VAL A 113 15.26 22.76 23.66
N TRP A 114 16.29 23.28 23.01
CA TRP A 114 17.66 23.28 23.49
C TRP A 114 17.99 24.66 24.02
N GLN A 115 18.61 24.70 25.19
CA GLN A 115 19.14 25.90 25.80
C GLN A 115 20.63 25.70 26.07
N ARG A 116 21.44 26.69 25.70
CA ARG A 116 22.87 26.72 25.98
C ARG A 116 23.11 27.33 27.35
N ASP A 117 23.68 26.56 28.26
CA ASP A 117 24.30 27.06 29.49
C ASP A 117 25.72 27.58 29.20
N SER A 118 26.52 27.86 30.23
CA SER A 118 27.85 28.48 30.18
C SER A 118 28.77 27.99 29.06
N ASP A 119 28.60 26.76 28.53
CA ASP A 119 29.21 26.28 27.28
C ASP A 119 28.52 25.06 26.64
N ARG A 120 27.41 24.54 27.19
CA ARG A 120 26.77 23.30 26.71
C ARG A 120 25.32 23.48 26.32
N TRP A 121 24.93 22.85 25.23
CA TRP A 121 23.52 22.71 24.85
C TRP A 121 22.87 21.60 25.66
N ARG A 122 21.78 21.94 26.35
CA ARG A 122 20.96 21.00 27.11
C ARG A 122 19.51 21.08 26.67
N VAL A 123 18.82 19.95 26.71
CA VAL A 123 17.39 19.86 26.46
C VAL A 123 16.65 20.38 27.70
N VAL A 124 15.85 21.43 27.51
CA VAL A 124 14.97 21.98 28.55
C VAL A 124 13.52 21.53 28.37
N VAL A 125 13.13 21.23 27.13
CA VAL A 125 11.84 20.62 26.80
C VAL A 125 12.06 19.54 25.74
N ALA A 126 11.52 18.34 25.96
CA ALA A 126 11.43 17.31 24.95
C ALA A 126 9.98 16.84 24.79
N HIS A 127 9.50 16.78 23.56
CA HIS A 127 8.26 16.09 23.22
C HIS A 127 8.58 15.03 22.18
N VAL A 128 8.29 13.78 22.51
CA VAL A 128 8.50 12.65 21.60
C VAL A 128 7.15 12.04 21.26
N THR A 129 6.69 12.28 20.04
CA THR A 129 5.54 11.57 19.51
C THR A 129 6.04 10.25 18.95
N ALA A 130 5.84 9.16 19.69
CA ALA A 130 5.93 7.82 19.11
C ALA A 130 5.01 7.77 17.87
N PRO A 131 5.32 6.94 16.85
CA PRO A 131 4.43 6.76 15.71
C PRO A 131 3.01 6.54 16.23
N GLU A 132 2.07 7.38 15.79
CA GLU A 132 0.70 7.30 16.23
C GLU A 132 0.24 5.84 16.01
N LYS A 133 -0.15 5.15 17.09
CA LYS A 133 -0.99 3.95 17.00
C LYS A 133 -2.42 4.34 17.38
N PRO A 134 -3.12 5.19 16.61
CA PRO A 134 -4.54 5.28 16.77
C PRO A 134 -5.14 4.09 16.03
N LEU A 135 -6.13 3.46 16.65
CA LEU A 135 -7.17 2.74 15.94
C LEU A 135 -7.86 3.73 14.98
N ASP A 136 -7.23 4.08 13.87
CA ASP A 136 -7.88 4.83 12.81
C ASP A 136 -8.96 3.92 12.23
N SER A 137 -10.21 4.17 12.62
CA SER A 137 -11.36 3.37 12.22
C SER A 137 -11.65 3.45 10.72
N ALA A 138 -11.09 4.45 10.02
CA ALA A 138 -11.13 4.53 8.57
C ALA A 138 -10.13 3.56 7.92
N ILE A 139 -9.06 3.16 8.62
CA ILE A 139 -8.07 2.16 8.16
C ILE A 139 -8.42 0.76 8.67
N TRP A 140 -8.82 0.63 9.93
CA TRP A 140 -9.06 -0.66 10.59
C TRP A 140 -10.55 -0.89 10.88
N ARG A 141 -11.03 -2.10 10.60
CA ARG A 141 -12.27 -2.61 11.17
C ARG A 141 -12.00 -3.31 12.50
N VAL A 142 -10.97 -4.15 12.53
CA VAL A 142 -10.52 -4.89 13.72
C VAL A 142 -9.00 -4.83 13.78
N VAL A 143 -8.42 -4.62 14.95
CA VAL A 143 -6.97 -4.70 15.16
C VAL A 143 -6.69 -5.56 16.40
N GLY A 144 -5.54 -6.23 16.40
CA GLY A 144 -5.01 -6.97 17.54
C GLY A 144 -3.49 -6.80 17.65
N ALA A 145 -2.86 -7.50 18.59
CA ALA A 145 -1.41 -7.44 18.81
C ALA A 145 -0.79 -8.82 19.08
N PRO A 146 -0.69 -9.71 18.07
CA PRO A 146 -1.35 -9.67 16.76
C PRO A 146 -2.84 -10.06 16.87
N LEU A 147 -3.64 -9.82 15.83
CA LEU A 147 -5.01 -10.35 15.74
C LEU A 147 -4.99 -11.86 15.49
N VAL A 148 -4.10 -12.32 14.60
CA VAL A 148 -3.83 -13.74 14.37
C VAL A 148 -2.31 -13.94 14.38
N PRO A 149 -1.76 -14.77 15.29
CA PRO A 149 -0.33 -15.05 15.31
C PRO A 149 0.08 -15.87 14.09
N ALA A 150 1.36 -15.78 13.71
CA ALA A 150 1.95 -16.66 12.72
C ALA A 150 1.85 -18.13 13.17
N THR A 151 1.85 -19.07 12.20
CA THR A 151 1.84 -20.51 12.50
C THR A 151 3.24 -21.14 12.43
N ALA A 152 4.23 -20.39 11.95
CA ALA A 152 5.64 -20.76 11.96
C ALA A 152 6.50 -19.57 12.46
N ASP A 153 7.46 -19.82 13.35
CA ASP A 153 8.26 -18.75 13.97
C ASP A 153 9.53 -18.39 13.17
N ASP A 154 9.95 -19.21 12.21
CA ASP A 154 11.21 -19.09 11.46
C ASP A 154 11.04 -19.12 9.93
N GLY A 155 9.81 -18.87 9.45
CA GLY A 155 9.50 -18.82 8.02
C GLY A 155 10.12 -17.61 7.30
N PRO A 156 10.07 -17.57 5.95
CA PRO A 156 10.66 -16.49 5.15
C PRO A 156 10.05 -15.10 5.40
N LEU A 157 8.91 -15.03 6.09
CA LEU A 157 8.22 -13.80 6.52
C LEU A 157 8.18 -13.65 8.05
N ALA A 158 9.05 -14.34 8.79
CA ALA A 158 9.16 -14.19 10.24
C ALA A 158 9.38 -12.71 10.64
N GLY A 159 8.57 -12.25 11.60
CA GLY A 159 8.60 -10.87 12.09
C GLY A 159 7.86 -9.85 11.20
N GLU A 160 7.34 -10.27 10.05
CA GLU A 160 6.51 -9.43 9.18
C GLU A 160 5.06 -9.36 9.69
N THR A 161 4.37 -8.27 9.38
CA THR A 161 3.00 -8.00 9.84
C THR A 161 2.07 -7.69 8.69
N VAL A 162 0.83 -8.17 8.76
CA VAL A 162 -0.14 -8.12 7.65
C VAL A 162 -1.39 -7.32 8.02
N ALA A 163 -1.76 -6.37 7.16
CA ALA A 163 -3.10 -5.78 7.11
C ALA A 163 -3.94 -6.57 6.11
N VAL A 164 -4.98 -7.25 6.56
CA VAL A 164 -5.84 -8.07 5.69
C VAL A 164 -7.04 -7.23 5.25
N LYS A 165 -7.27 -7.06 3.95
CA LYS A 165 -8.48 -6.38 3.45
C LYS A 165 -9.76 -7.08 3.95
N ASP A 166 -10.79 -6.30 4.27
CA ASP A 166 -12.08 -6.78 4.79
C ASP A 166 -12.99 -7.48 3.75
N LEU A 167 -12.39 -8.36 2.96
CA LEU A 167 -13.02 -9.29 2.03
C LEU A 167 -12.55 -10.73 2.24
N PHE A 168 -11.44 -10.92 2.95
CA PHE A 168 -10.87 -12.24 3.19
C PHE A 168 -11.47 -12.85 4.46
N ALA A 169 -11.79 -14.13 4.38
CA ALA A 169 -12.13 -14.94 5.53
C ALA A 169 -10.92 -15.01 6.48
N VAL A 170 -11.16 -14.66 7.74
CA VAL A 170 -10.22 -14.81 8.83
C VAL A 170 -10.96 -15.54 9.93
N ARG A 171 -10.44 -16.71 10.36
CA ARG A 171 -11.08 -17.55 11.37
C ARG A 171 -11.52 -16.72 12.59
N GLY A 172 -12.77 -16.92 13.00
CA GLY A 172 -13.39 -16.24 14.14
C GLY A 172 -13.81 -14.79 13.88
N GLN A 173 -13.63 -14.27 12.66
CA GLN A 173 -14.02 -12.90 12.29
C GLN A 173 -15.10 -12.94 11.20
N VAL A 174 -16.03 -12.00 11.22
CA VAL A 174 -17.01 -11.79 10.13
C VAL A 174 -16.32 -11.12 8.93
N ILE A 175 -16.83 -11.32 7.71
CA ILE A 175 -16.44 -10.52 6.54
C ILE A 175 -17.33 -9.29 6.47
N GLY A 176 -16.75 -8.09 6.44
CA GLY A 176 -17.53 -6.85 6.48
C GLY A 176 -17.85 -6.24 5.12
N GLY A 177 -17.08 -6.53 4.07
CA GLY A 177 -17.37 -6.00 2.72
C GLY A 177 -17.35 -4.47 2.62
N GLY A 178 -16.82 -3.75 3.62
CA GLY A 178 -16.91 -2.29 3.71
C GLY A 178 -18.31 -1.77 4.04
N VAL A 179 -19.28 -2.62 4.36
CA VAL A 179 -20.67 -2.25 4.68
C VAL A 179 -20.99 -2.72 6.11
N PRO A 180 -21.15 -1.81 7.08
CA PRO A 180 -21.40 -2.20 8.48
C PRO A 180 -22.54 -3.20 8.65
N GLU A 181 -23.66 -2.98 7.97
CA GLU A 181 -24.84 -3.87 8.04
C GLU A 181 -24.58 -5.26 7.47
N TYR A 182 -23.67 -5.38 6.49
CA TYR A 182 -23.25 -6.68 5.97
C TYR A 182 -22.41 -7.43 6.99
N ALA A 183 -21.53 -6.71 7.72
CA ALA A 183 -20.76 -7.28 8.80
C ALA A 183 -21.65 -7.75 9.97
N ASP A 184 -22.64 -6.93 10.35
CA ASP A 184 -23.56 -7.20 11.46
C ASP A 184 -24.48 -8.41 11.19
N ALA A 185 -24.85 -8.62 9.92
CA ALA A 185 -25.63 -9.77 9.48
C ALA A 185 -24.77 -11.01 9.17
N GLY A 186 -23.44 -10.86 9.17
CA GLY A 186 -22.50 -11.92 8.79
C GLY A 186 -22.15 -12.85 9.94
N GLU A 187 -21.77 -14.08 9.59
CA GLU A 187 -21.31 -15.08 10.57
C GLU A 187 -19.77 -15.12 10.66
N PRO A 188 -19.20 -15.37 11.84
CA PRO A 188 -17.77 -15.58 11.99
C PRO A 188 -17.27 -16.73 11.10
N GLN A 189 -16.19 -16.50 10.37
CA GLN A 189 -15.66 -17.51 9.45
C GLN A 189 -15.01 -18.67 10.22
N ALA A 190 -15.26 -19.91 9.81
CA ALA A 190 -14.69 -21.09 10.44
C ALA A 190 -13.18 -21.24 10.15
N ASP A 191 -12.76 -20.81 8.96
CA ASP A 191 -11.40 -20.97 8.45
C ASP A 191 -10.86 -19.66 7.89
N HIS A 192 -9.53 -19.61 7.75
CA HIS A 192 -8.88 -18.55 7.01
C HIS A 192 -9.02 -18.79 5.50
N ALA A 193 -9.02 -17.70 4.73
CA ALA A 193 -8.80 -17.81 3.28
C ALA A 193 -7.40 -18.41 3.03
N PRO A 194 -7.20 -19.24 1.99
CA PRO A 194 -5.89 -19.85 1.72
C PRO A 194 -4.74 -18.85 1.55
N ALA A 195 -5.03 -17.64 1.05
CA ALA A 195 -4.04 -16.57 0.96
C ALA A 195 -3.57 -16.07 2.34
N VAL A 196 -4.46 -16.05 3.34
CA VAL A 196 -4.12 -15.71 4.73
C VAL A 196 -3.31 -16.85 5.35
N ASP A 197 -3.73 -18.11 5.18
CA ASP A 197 -2.97 -19.27 5.67
C ASP A 197 -1.56 -19.34 5.09
N ALA A 198 -1.39 -19.03 3.80
CA ALA A 198 -0.07 -19.00 3.16
C ALA A 198 0.87 -17.96 3.81
N LEU A 199 0.35 -16.79 4.22
CA LEU A 199 1.13 -15.77 4.92
C LEU A 199 1.47 -16.19 6.35
N LEU A 200 0.50 -16.76 7.08
CA LEU A 200 0.70 -17.25 8.45
C LEU A 200 1.74 -18.39 8.49
N ALA A 201 1.65 -19.34 7.55
CA ALA A 201 2.58 -20.45 7.42
C ALA A 201 3.97 -20.01 6.97
N ALA A 202 4.07 -18.87 6.28
CA ALA A 202 5.35 -18.26 5.92
C ALA A 202 5.96 -17.45 7.08
N GLY A 203 5.28 -17.33 8.22
CA GLY A 203 5.78 -16.68 9.44
C GLY A 203 5.32 -15.24 9.66
N ALA A 204 4.43 -14.71 8.81
CA ALA A 204 3.86 -13.39 9.02
C ALA A 204 2.68 -13.45 10.01
N ALA A 205 2.50 -12.42 10.84
CA ALA A 205 1.36 -12.31 11.75
C ALA A 205 0.33 -11.29 11.22
N VAL A 206 -0.97 -11.57 11.38
CA VAL A 206 -2.03 -10.61 11.01
C VAL A 206 -2.20 -9.60 12.13
N THR A 207 -1.94 -8.33 11.84
CA THR A 207 -2.17 -7.22 12.78
C THR A 207 -3.66 -6.89 12.88
N GLY A 208 -4.39 -6.94 11.77
CA GLY A 208 -5.80 -6.57 11.77
C GLY A 208 -6.50 -6.76 10.44
N ILE A 209 -7.81 -6.59 10.48
CA ILE A 209 -8.68 -6.52 9.31
C ILE A 209 -8.91 -5.04 8.96
N SER A 210 -8.47 -4.66 7.78
CA SER A 210 -8.45 -3.31 7.25
C SER A 210 -9.67 -2.99 6.40
N ARG A 211 -10.12 -1.73 6.41
CA ARG A 211 -11.28 -1.26 5.65
C ARG A 211 -11.08 -1.38 4.14
N THR A 212 -12.21 -1.43 3.44
CA THR A 212 -12.31 -1.52 1.98
C THR A 212 -13.43 -0.60 1.48
N ASP A 213 -13.40 -0.24 0.19
CA ASP A 213 -14.58 0.29 -0.48
C ASP A 213 -15.72 -0.75 -0.43
N GLN A 214 -16.96 -0.28 -0.38
CA GLN A 214 -18.16 -1.13 -0.27
C GLN A 214 -18.21 -2.15 -1.42
N PHE A 215 -18.25 -3.43 -1.05
CA PHE A 215 -18.18 -4.60 -1.93
C PHE A 215 -17.04 -4.54 -2.97
N ALA A 216 -15.96 -3.85 -2.65
CA ALA A 216 -14.85 -3.54 -3.54
C ALA A 216 -15.22 -2.79 -4.84
N TYR A 217 -16.45 -2.28 -4.99
CA TYR A 217 -16.92 -1.74 -6.27
C TYR A 217 -16.54 -0.26 -6.52
N SER A 218 -15.32 0.11 -6.14
CA SER A 218 -14.70 1.41 -6.36
C SER A 218 -13.17 1.30 -6.40
N ILE A 219 -12.51 2.41 -6.73
CA ILE A 219 -11.05 2.56 -6.62
C ILE A 219 -10.63 3.85 -5.90
N SER A 220 -11.57 4.56 -5.26
CA SER A 220 -11.28 5.83 -4.59
C SER A 220 -10.70 5.63 -3.19
N GLY A 221 -11.09 4.54 -2.50
CA GLY A 221 -10.77 4.35 -1.08
C GLY A 221 -11.67 5.16 -0.14
N GLN A 222 -12.73 5.78 -0.67
CA GLN A 222 -13.69 6.56 0.10
C GLN A 222 -14.86 5.69 0.55
N ASN A 223 -15.24 5.83 1.82
CA ASN A 223 -16.41 5.19 2.38
C ASN A 223 -17.14 6.18 3.30
N SER A 224 -18.35 6.60 2.92
CA SER A 224 -19.12 7.59 3.69
C SER A 224 -19.61 7.08 5.04
N ARG A 225 -19.66 5.75 5.22
CA ARG A 225 -20.15 5.10 6.45
C ARG A 225 -19.04 4.84 7.45
N THR A 226 -17.84 4.49 6.98
CA THR A 226 -16.69 4.12 7.84
C THR A 226 -15.55 5.14 7.84
N GLY A 227 -15.66 6.20 7.05
CA GLY A 227 -14.60 7.19 6.86
C GLY A 227 -13.63 6.84 5.73
N THR A 228 -12.76 7.78 5.41
CA THR A 228 -11.75 7.67 4.35
C THR A 228 -10.35 7.78 4.95
N PRO A 229 -9.47 6.77 4.80
CA PRO A 229 -8.07 6.93 5.17
C PRO A 229 -7.44 8.13 4.48
N ARG A 230 -6.66 8.94 5.20
CA ARG A 230 -5.85 9.96 4.54
C ARG A 230 -4.77 9.28 3.69
N ASN A 231 -4.41 9.84 2.55
CA ASN A 231 -3.28 9.34 1.79
C ASN A 231 -1.96 9.64 2.53
N ALA A 232 -1.06 8.64 2.65
CA ALA A 232 0.19 8.77 3.40
C ALA A 232 1.25 9.67 2.73
N VAL A 233 1.13 9.91 1.42
CA VAL A 233 2.05 10.74 0.63
C VAL A 233 1.55 12.18 0.51
N ASP A 234 0.23 12.37 0.43
CA ASP A 234 -0.42 13.68 0.35
C ASP A 234 -1.75 13.63 1.11
N ALA A 235 -1.76 14.13 2.35
CA ALA A 235 -2.86 13.96 3.31
C ALA A 235 -4.19 14.63 2.90
N ASP A 236 -4.19 15.50 1.88
CA ASP A 236 -5.36 16.18 1.32
C ASP A 236 -6.00 15.42 0.14
N ARG A 237 -5.48 14.24 -0.19
CA ARG A 237 -5.94 13.39 -1.30
C ARG A 237 -6.51 12.07 -0.84
N ILE A 238 -7.31 11.47 -1.71
CA ILE A 238 -7.87 10.13 -1.48
C ILE A 238 -6.76 9.07 -1.47
N PRO A 239 -6.91 8.00 -0.69
CA PRO A 239 -5.90 6.96 -0.53
C PRO A 239 -5.83 6.00 -1.73
N GLY A 240 -6.86 6.00 -2.59
CA GLY A 240 -7.09 4.98 -3.59
C GLY A 240 -7.69 3.71 -2.97
N GLY A 241 -8.26 2.87 -3.81
CA GLY A 241 -9.00 1.69 -3.37
C GLY A 241 -9.13 0.61 -4.44
N SER A 242 -9.86 -0.46 -4.18
CA SER A 242 -10.67 -0.68 -2.98
C SER A 242 -9.91 -1.20 -1.77
N SER A 243 -8.63 -1.56 -1.91
CA SER A 243 -7.79 -2.05 -0.80
C SER A 243 -7.21 -0.91 0.06
N SER A 244 -8.04 0.08 0.37
CA SER A 244 -7.63 1.38 0.92
C SER A 244 -7.04 1.28 2.32
N GLY A 245 -7.65 0.51 3.22
CA GLY A 245 -7.15 0.30 4.57
C GLY A 245 -5.79 -0.43 4.56
N SER A 246 -5.70 -1.56 3.85
CA SER A 246 -4.46 -2.34 3.73
C SER A 246 -3.31 -1.53 3.12
N ALA A 247 -3.58 -0.71 2.11
CA ALA A 247 -2.58 0.19 1.53
C ALA A 247 -2.17 1.28 2.51
N SER A 248 -3.14 1.94 3.15
CA SER A 248 -2.88 3.04 4.08
C SER A 248 -2.10 2.60 5.32
N ALA A 249 -2.41 1.42 5.88
CA ALA A 249 -1.66 0.82 6.99
C ALA A 249 -0.22 0.51 6.57
N THR A 250 -0.03 -0.03 5.37
CA THR A 250 1.30 -0.39 4.85
C THR A 250 2.14 0.84 4.49
N ALA A 251 1.56 1.86 3.86
CA ALA A 251 2.24 3.10 3.51
C ALA A 251 2.69 3.87 4.76
N ARG A 252 1.84 3.87 5.79
CA ARG A 252 2.17 4.34 7.14
C ARG A 252 3.09 3.39 7.89
N GLY A 253 3.45 2.25 7.36
CA GLY A 253 4.31 1.28 8.03
C GLY A 253 3.71 0.55 9.21
N TRP A 254 2.45 0.80 9.58
CA TRP A 254 1.77 0.09 10.67
C TRP A 254 1.72 -1.42 10.46
N THR A 255 1.80 -1.84 9.20
CA THR A 255 2.07 -3.21 8.77
C THR A 255 3.15 -3.22 7.71
N SER A 256 3.88 -4.31 7.56
CA SER A 256 4.87 -4.45 6.49
C SER A 256 4.25 -4.93 5.17
N ILE A 257 3.12 -5.65 5.25
CA ILE A 257 2.39 -6.22 4.10
C ILE A 257 0.92 -5.78 4.14
N GLY A 258 0.41 -5.30 3.01
CA GLY A 258 -1.02 -5.06 2.81
C GLY A 258 -1.60 -6.10 1.87
N LEU A 259 -2.39 -7.05 2.38
CA LEU A 259 -3.08 -8.07 1.58
C LEU A 259 -4.38 -7.47 1.02
N GLY A 260 -4.56 -7.55 -0.30
CA GLY A 260 -5.70 -6.96 -1.00
C GLY A 260 -6.21 -7.82 -2.15
N THR A 261 -7.22 -7.28 -2.84
CA THR A 261 -7.75 -7.84 -4.08
C THR A 261 -7.64 -6.82 -5.20
N ASP A 262 -7.46 -7.29 -6.43
CA ASP A 262 -7.43 -6.47 -7.64
C ASP A 262 -8.38 -7.08 -8.68
N THR A 263 -9.49 -6.39 -8.95
CA THR A 263 -10.43 -6.72 -10.03
C THR A 263 -10.22 -5.81 -11.23
N ALA A 264 -9.98 -4.53 -10.96
CA ALA A 264 -9.85 -3.48 -11.95
C ALA A 264 -8.75 -2.46 -11.57
N GLY A 265 -7.79 -2.85 -10.74
CA GLY A 265 -6.75 -1.94 -10.22
C GLY A 265 -6.74 -1.79 -8.70
N SER A 266 -7.54 -2.56 -7.96
CA SER A 266 -7.73 -2.34 -6.51
C SER A 266 -6.52 -2.63 -5.62
N ILE A 267 -5.41 -3.11 -6.18
CA ILE A 267 -4.07 -3.11 -5.54
C ILE A 267 -3.20 -2.02 -6.16
N ARG A 268 -3.17 -1.95 -7.50
CA ARG A 268 -2.27 -1.07 -8.26
C ARG A 268 -2.57 0.42 -8.05
N VAL A 269 -3.84 0.80 -7.99
CA VAL A 269 -4.29 2.19 -7.78
C VAL A 269 -3.89 2.72 -6.41
N PRO A 270 -4.26 2.08 -5.28
CA PRO A 270 -3.82 2.56 -3.97
C PRO A 270 -2.30 2.48 -3.79
N SER A 271 -1.63 1.53 -4.46
CA SER A 271 -0.15 1.48 -4.45
C SER A 271 0.46 2.70 -5.12
N ALA A 272 -0.04 3.07 -6.31
CA ALA A 272 0.43 4.25 -7.04
C ALA A 272 0.21 5.55 -6.26
N TYR A 273 -0.95 5.68 -5.62
CA TYR A 273 -1.30 6.88 -4.87
C TYR A 273 -0.54 7.02 -3.56
N GLN A 274 -0.14 5.93 -2.91
CA GLN A 274 0.51 5.94 -1.61
C GLN A 274 1.98 5.53 -1.62
N GLY A 275 2.55 5.39 -2.81
CA GLY A 275 3.96 5.09 -2.98
C GLY A 275 4.40 3.72 -2.50
N LEU A 276 3.56 2.73 -2.76
CA LEU A 276 3.84 1.33 -2.48
C LEU A 276 4.22 0.59 -3.76
N TRP A 277 4.96 -0.48 -3.57
CA TRP A 277 5.05 -1.57 -4.53
C TRP A 277 3.78 -2.42 -4.39
N GLY A 278 3.12 -2.74 -5.50
CA GLY A 278 1.87 -3.51 -5.46
C GLY A 278 1.79 -4.54 -6.57
N LEU A 279 1.60 -5.81 -6.21
CA LEU A 279 1.43 -6.91 -7.17
C LEU A 279 -0.05 -7.31 -7.29
N ARG A 280 -0.60 -7.21 -8.50
CA ARG A 280 -1.73 -8.02 -8.96
C ARG A 280 -1.16 -9.32 -9.52
N THR A 281 -1.62 -10.47 -9.03
CA THR A 281 -1.13 -11.76 -9.56
C THR A 281 -1.79 -12.11 -10.90
N THR A 282 -1.22 -13.09 -11.58
CA THR A 282 -1.91 -13.85 -12.62
C THR A 282 -3.26 -14.35 -12.09
N HIS A 283 -4.30 -14.27 -12.92
CA HIS A 283 -5.63 -14.74 -12.54
C HIS A 283 -5.62 -16.24 -12.27
N GLY A 284 -6.17 -16.65 -11.12
CA GLY A 284 -6.18 -18.04 -10.65
C GLY A 284 -4.87 -18.53 -10.01
N LEU A 285 -3.79 -17.74 -9.97
CA LEU A 285 -2.52 -18.17 -9.37
C LEU A 285 -2.62 -18.35 -7.85
N VAL A 286 -3.30 -17.42 -7.18
CA VAL A 286 -3.59 -17.48 -5.75
C VAL A 286 -5.08 -17.69 -5.57
N SER A 287 -5.45 -18.68 -4.76
CA SER A 287 -6.86 -19.04 -4.54
C SER A 287 -7.66 -17.85 -3.99
N THR A 288 -8.84 -17.64 -4.56
CA THR A 288 -9.85 -16.68 -4.09
C THR A 288 -10.89 -17.34 -3.18
N THR A 289 -10.71 -18.61 -2.79
CA THR A 289 -11.58 -19.26 -1.79
C THR A 289 -11.58 -18.46 -0.49
N GLY A 290 -12.76 -18.24 0.08
CA GLY A 290 -12.91 -17.40 1.28
C GLY A 290 -12.70 -15.92 1.02
N VAL A 291 -12.70 -15.45 -0.23
CA VAL A 291 -12.71 -14.03 -0.58
C VAL A 291 -14.11 -13.65 -1.05
N LEU A 292 -14.70 -12.59 -0.46
CA LEU A 292 -15.97 -12.03 -0.94
C LEU A 292 -15.79 -11.47 -2.36
N PRO A 293 -16.47 -12.02 -3.38
CA PRO A 293 -16.19 -11.70 -4.76
C PRO A 293 -16.77 -10.34 -5.16
N LEU A 294 -16.15 -9.70 -6.16
CA LEU A 294 -16.75 -8.61 -6.92
C LEU A 294 -17.12 -9.10 -8.32
N ALA A 295 -16.14 -9.60 -9.06
CA ALA A 295 -16.32 -10.18 -10.39
C ALA A 295 -15.27 -11.29 -10.59
N GLN A 296 -15.69 -12.53 -10.34
CA GLN A 296 -14.83 -13.72 -10.30
C GLN A 296 -14.00 -13.89 -11.58
N SER A 297 -14.51 -13.44 -12.73
CA SER A 297 -13.78 -13.47 -14.00
C SER A 297 -12.49 -12.63 -14.00
N PHE A 298 -12.34 -11.70 -13.05
CA PHE A 298 -11.21 -10.76 -12.99
C PHE A 298 -10.56 -10.64 -11.61
N ASP A 299 -11.23 -11.11 -10.56
CA ASP A 299 -10.74 -11.02 -9.18
C ASP A 299 -9.42 -11.77 -9.00
N THR A 300 -8.46 -11.09 -8.38
CA THR A 300 -7.16 -11.67 -8.02
C THR A 300 -6.78 -11.25 -6.61
N VAL A 301 -6.03 -12.11 -5.92
CA VAL A 301 -5.37 -11.77 -4.66
C VAL A 301 -4.00 -11.21 -4.96
N GLY A 302 -3.54 -10.26 -4.16
CA GLY A 302 -2.17 -9.78 -4.22
C GLY A 302 -1.83 -8.94 -3.01
N TRP A 303 -0.67 -8.31 -3.02
CA TRP A 303 -0.14 -7.62 -1.85
C TRP A 303 0.63 -6.36 -2.21
N MET A 304 0.77 -5.51 -1.20
CA MET A 304 1.45 -4.23 -1.25
C MET A 304 2.53 -4.19 -0.18
N THR A 305 3.68 -3.60 -0.51
CA THR A 305 4.82 -3.43 0.41
C THR A 305 5.47 -2.06 0.18
N ARG A 306 6.18 -1.55 1.21
CA ARG A 306 7.06 -0.37 1.04
C ARG A 306 8.39 -0.74 0.39
N ASP A 307 8.81 -1.99 0.57
CA ASP A 307 10.11 -2.51 0.17
C ASP A 307 9.94 -3.52 -0.98
N PRO A 308 10.63 -3.35 -2.13
CA PRO A 308 10.59 -4.29 -3.23
C PRO A 308 11.18 -5.67 -2.88
N ASP A 309 12.14 -5.76 -1.95
CA ASP A 309 12.70 -7.04 -1.50
C ASP A 309 11.67 -7.84 -0.70
N LEU A 310 10.87 -7.15 0.13
CA LEU A 310 9.74 -7.78 0.80
C LEU A 310 8.66 -8.21 -0.20
N LEU A 311 8.41 -7.42 -1.26
CA LEU A 311 7.46 -7.82 -2.33
C LEU A 311 7.87 -9.18 -2.93
N ILE A 312 9.15 -9.37 -3.21
CA ILE A 312 9.70 -10.63 -3.75
C ILE A 312 9.54 -11.76 -2.73
N ARG A 313 9.91 -11.54 -1.46
CA ARG A 313 9.79 -12.56 -0.40
C ARG A 313 8.36 -13.05 -0.24
N VAL A 314 7.37 -12.13 -0.19
CA VAL A 314 5.95 -12.49 -0.09
C VAL A 314 5.49 -13.26 -1.33
N THR A 315 5.93 -12.83 -2.51
CA THR A 315 5.60 -13.52 -3.77
C THR A 315 6.14 -14.93 -3.81
N ASP A 316 7.41 -15.13 -3.46
CA ASP A 316 7.99 -16.46 -3.40
C ASP A 316 7.28 -17.33 -2.35
N ALA A 317 7.01 -16.79 -1.16
CA ALA A 317 6.36 -17.53 -0.08
C ALA A 317 4.94 -18.00 -0.46
N VAL A 318 4.09 -17.10 -0.95
CA VAL A 318 2.68 -17.39 -1.26
C VAL A 318 2.54 -18.27 -2.51
N VAL A 319 3.29 -17.98 -3.58
CA VAL A 319 3.22 -18.78 -4.82
C VAL A 319 3.75 -20.21 -4.61
N LEU A 320 4.84 -20.36 -3.85
CA LEU A 320 5.37 -21.70 -3.54
C LEU A 320 4.46 -22.48 -2.57
N ALA A 321 3.77 -21.81 -1.66
CA ALA A 321 2.75 -22.45 -0.81
C ALA A 321 1.58 -22.98 -1.65
N GLY A 322 1.07 -22.16 -2.59
CA GLY A 322 0.01 -22.58 -3.53
C GLY A 322 0.40 -23.78 -4.40
N ALA A 323 1.65 -23.82 -4.88
CA ALA A 323 2.17 -24.96 -5.64
C ALA A 323 2.24 -26.26 -4.80
N ARG A 324 2.55 -26.15 -3.50
CA ARG A 324 2.63 -27.30 -2.57
C ARG A 324 1.26 -27.81 -2.11
N ALA A 325 0.27 -26.93 -1.99
CA ALA A 325 -1.08 -27.27 -1.55
C ALA A 325 -1.89 -28.08 -2.58
N GLY A 326 -1.37 -28.26 -3.80
CA GLY A 326 -2.02 -29.01 -4.86
C GLY A 326 -2.95 -28.14 -5.69
N SER A 327 -2.71 -28.14 -7.01
CA SER A 327 -3.53 -27.51 -8.04
C SER A 327 -5.02 -27.76 -7.81
N VAL A 328 -5.77 -26.69 -7.52
CA VAL A 328 -7.22 -26.69 -7.76
C VAL A 328 -7.39 -26.46 -9.26
N THR A 329 -7.73 -27.54 -9.93
CA THR A 329 -8.23 -27.59 -11.30
C THR A 329 -9.36 -26.60 -11.53
N THR A 330 -9.15 -25.63 -12.42
CA THR A 330 -10.18 -25.25 -13.39
C THR A 330 -9.69 -25.70 -14.76
N ALA A 331 -10.47 -26.59 -15.37
CA ALA A 331 -10.17 -27.14 -16.68
C ALA A 331 -10.18 -26.04 -17.76
N ARG A 332 -9.30 -26.21 -18.75
CA ARG A 332 -9.10 -25.43 -19.99
C ARG A 332 -8.13 -24.24 -19.91
N SER A 333 -6.83 -24.53 -19.91
CA SER A 333 -5.85 -23.76 -20.71
C SER A 333 -4.60 -24.61 -20.96
N GLU A 334 -4.34 -24.90 -22.23
CA GLU A 334 -3.16 -25.63 -22.73
C GLU A 334 -1.89 -24.75 -22.72
N THR A 335 -1.48 -24.29 -21.55
CA THR A 335 -0.13 -23.72 -21.35
C THR A 335 0.27 -23.91 -19.90
N ARG A 336 0.75 -25.12 -19.58
CA ARG A 336 1.29 -25.44 -18.26
C ARG A 336 2.68 -24.81 -18.11
N SER A 337 2.74 -23.51 -17.80
CA SER A 337 3.98 -22.88 -17.34
C SER A 337 4.28 -23.39 -15.92
N ASP A 338 5.52 -23.83 -15.72
CA ASP A 338 6.02 -24.28 -14.42
C ASP A 338 5.97 -23.10 -13.43
N PRO A 339 5.26 -23.19 -12.29
CA PRO A 339 5.20 -22.12 -11.29
C PRO A 339 6.57 -21.79 -10.68
N VAL A 340 7.60 -22.59 -10.98
CA VAL A 340 8.98 -22.42 -10.53
C VAL A 340 9.86 -21.67 -11.56
N ALA A 341 9.42 -21.49 -12.82
CA ALA A 341 10.26 -20.89 -13.86
C ALA A 341 10.53 -19.39 -13.62
N VAL A 342 11.79 -19.05 -13.35
CA VAL A 342 12.29 -17.67 -13.30
C VAL A 342 12.77 -17.28 -14.71
N SER A 343 11.84 -16.94 -15.61
CA SER A 343 12.21 -16.37 -16.91
C SER A 343 12.33 -14.85 -16.76
N THR A 344 13.53 -14.31 -16.82
CA THR A 344 13.73 -12.85 -16.86
C THR A 344 13.17 -12.27 -18.16
N ALA A 345 12.44 -11.16 -18.08
CA ALA A 345 11.94 -10.44 -19.25
C ALA A 345 13.08 -10.22 -20.26
N ARG A 346 12.83 -10.55 -21.53
CA ARG A 346 13.84 -10.44 -22.60
C ARG A 346 13.74 -9.15 -23.40
N ALA A 347 12.60 -8.46 -23.32
CA ALA A 347 12.35 -7.18 -23.97
C ALA A 347 11.18 -6.46 -23.29
N PHE A 348 11.06 -5.16 -23.54
CA PHE A 348 10.01 -4.30 -23.02
C PHE A 348 9.24 -3.64 -24.18
N VAL A 349 7.97 -3.36 -23.95
CA VAL A 349 7.09 -2.68 -24.91
C VAL A 349 6.28 -1.60 -24.20
N THR A 350 5.97 -0.52 -24.90
CA THR A 350 5.03 0.51 -24.43
C THR A 350 4.15 0.96 -25.59
N ALA A 351 2.94 1.43 -25.29
CA ALA A 351 2.02 1.93 -26.29
C ALA A 351 1.71 3.41 -26.05
N PRO A 352 2.00 4.32 -27.01
CA PRO A 352 1.70 5.74 -26.88
C PRO A 352 0.22 6.03 -26.57
N ALA A 353 -0.70 5.20 -27.09
CA ALA A 353 -2.14 5.32 -26.80
C ALA A 353 -2.48 5.10 -25.32
N LEU A 354 -1.69 4.32 -24.58
CA LEU A 354 -1.86 4.12 -23.14
C LEU A 354 -1.25 5.28 -22.36
N THR A 355 -0.05 5.72 -22.73
CA THR A 355 0.58 6.89 -22.11
C THR A 355 -0.26 8.15 -22.28
N ALA A 356 -0.94 8.31 -23.41
CA ALA A 356 -1.82 9.45 -23.69
C ALA A 356 -3.08 9.50 -22.82
N LEU A 357 -3.45 8.42 -22.12
CA LEU A 357 -4.55 8.44 -21.14
C LEU A 357 -4.13 9.09 -19.81
N ALA A 358 -2.83 9.24 -19.58
CA ALA A 358 -2.31 9.88 -18.39
C ALA A 358 -2.03 11.36 -18.65
N VAL A 359 -2.20 12.19 -17.62
CA VAL A 359 -1.78 13.60 -17.70
C VAL A 359 -0.25 13.68 -17.88
N PRO A 360 0.29 14.78 -18.46
CA PRO A 360 1.70 14.89 -18.77
C PRO A 360 2.65 14.57 -17.59
N SER A 361 2.30 15.00 -16.37
CA SER A 361 3.11 14.73 -15.17
C SER A 361 3.24 13.25 -14.83
N SER A 362 2.20 12.45 -15.09
CA SER A 362 2.20 11.00 -14.87
C SER A 362 2.82 10.25 -16.05
N ALA A 363 2.60 10.74 -17.28
CA ALA A 363 3.21 10.21 -18.49
C ALA A 363 4.74 10.29 -18.46
N VAL A 364 5.32 11.41 -17.98
CA VAL A 364 6.78 11.60 -17.92
C VAL A 364 7.50 10.52 -17.11
N GLY A 365 6.92 10.08 -15.98
CA GLY A 365 7.49 8.99 -15.19
C GLY A 365 7.51 7.66 -15.96
N THR A 366 6.44 7.38 -16.69
CA THR A 366 6.33 6.19 -17.55
C THR A 366 7.31 6.26 -18.72
N ASP A 367 7.42 7.42 -19.39
CA ASP A 367 8.33 7.60 -20.53
C ASP A 367 9.79 7.44 -20.11
N ARG A 368 10.16 7.95 -18.93
CA ARG A 368 11.49 7.74 -18.35
C ARG A 368 11.77 6.27 -18.06
N ALA A 369 10.82 5.57 -17.44
CA ALA A 369 10.95 4.14 -17.16
C ALA A 369 11.04 3.33 -18.46
N ALA A 370 10.18 3.62 -19.44
CA ALA A 370 10.21 2.99 -20.76
C ALA A 370 11.55 3.22 -21.48
N ALA A 371 12.10 4.44 -21.42
CA ALA A 371 13.41 4.73 -21.99
C ALA A 371 14.55 4.02 -21.25
N ALA A 372 14.52 3.98 -19.92
CA ALA A 372 15.51 3.26 -19.12
C ALA A 372 15.51 1.74 -19.37
N LEU A 373 14.35 1.20 -19.74
CA LEU A 373 14.15 -0.22 -20.06
C LEU A 373 14.30 -0.53 -21.56
N ASP A 374 14.67 0.45 -22.40
CA ASP A 374 14.73 0.32 -23.86
C ASP A 374 13.44 -0.29 -24.45
N ALA A 375 12.28 0.19 -23.97
CA ALA A 375 10.99 -0.34 -24.37
C ALA A 375 10.62 0.09 -25.81
N ALA A 376 10.31 -0.90 -26.64
CA ALA A 376 9.82 -0.67 -28.00
C ALA A 376 8.47 0.05 -27.97
N ARG A 377 8.32 1.10 -28.78
CA ARG A 377 7.05 1.84 -28.91
C ARG A 377 6.20 1.21 -30.01
N GLU A 378 5.05 0.67 -29.64
CA GLU A 378 4.15 -0.02 -30.56
C GLU A 378 2.73 0.55 -30.49
N PRO A 379 1.95 0.49 -31.59
CA PRO A 379 0.53 0.81 -31.54
C PRO A 379 -0.21 -0.20 -30.65
N LEU A 380 -1.28 0.26 -29.99
CA LEU A 380 -2.16 -0.65 -29.26
C LEU A 380 -2.86 -1.57 -30.27
N PRO A 381 -2.91 -2.90 -30.05
CA PRO A 381 -3.37 -3.87 -31.06
C PRO A 381 -4.90 -3.97 -31.17
N GLY A 382 -5.67 -2.99 -30.70
CA GLY A 382 -7.13 -2.99 -30.80
C GLY A 382 -7.81 -1.80 -30.14
N ASP A 383 -9.14 -1.87 -30.07
CA ASP A 383 -9.98 -0.80 -29.53
C ASP A 383 -10.13 -0.91 -28.00
N LEU A 384 -9.33 -0.12 -27.29
CA LEU A 384 -9.38 -0.03 -25.83
C LEU A 384 -10.75 0.41 -25.30
N GLY A 385 -11.48 1.25 -26.04
CA GLY A 385 -12.80 1.71 -25.66
C GLY A 385 -13.80 0.56 -25.64
N ALA A 386 -13.82 -0.23 -26.72
CA ALA A 386 -14.66 -1.43 -26.81
C ALA A 386 -14.31 -2.48 -25.74
N TRP A 387 -13.02 -2.76 -25.54
CA TRP A 387 -12.56 -3.70 -24.51
C TRP A 387 -12.93 -3.23 -23.11
N PHE A 388 -12.75 -1.94 -22.82
CA PHE A 388 -13.12 -1.36 -21.54
C PHE A 388 -14.63 -1.44 -21.30
N ALA A 389 -15.46 -1.11 -22.29
CA ALA A 389 -16.91 -1.23 -22.19
C ALA A 389 -17.34 -2.68 -21.89
N ALA A 390 -16.81 -3.65 -22.63
CA ALA A 390 -17.10 -5.06 -22.40
C ALA A 390 -16.66 -5.53 -21.00
N PHE A 391 -15.47 -5.13 -20.56
CA PHE A 391 -14.98 -5.40 -19.20
C PHE A 391 -15.93 -4.86 -18.13
N ARG A 392 -16.41 -3.62 -18.30
CA ARG A 392 -17.35 -2.99 -17.38
C ARG A 392 -18.70 -3.71 -17.33
N THR A 393 -19.20 -4.17 -18.48
CA THR A 393 -20.46 -4.93 -18.57
C THR A 393 -20.35 -6.25 -17.80
N VAL A 394 -19.31 -7.06 -18.06
CA VAL A 394 -19.12 -8.35 -17.35
C VAL A 394 -18.91 -8.13 -15.86
N GLN A 395 -18.10 -7.14 -15.47
CA GLN A 395 -17.89 -6.83 -14.05
C GLN A 395 -19.19 -6.43 -13.36
N ALA A 396 -20.01 -5.59 -13.99
CA ALA A 396 -21.28 -5.15 -13.44
C ALA A 396 -22.25 -6.33 -13.29
N HIS A 397 -22.37 -7.17 -14.31
CA HIS A 397 -23.19 -8.38 -14.27
C HIS A 397 -22.82 -9.29 -13.09
N GLU A 398 -21.55 -9.64 -12.94
CA GLU A 398 -21.10 -10.52 -11.85
C GLU A 398 -21.24 -9.85 -10.47
N ALA A 399 -20.98 -8.55 -10.36
CA ALA A 399 -21.20 -7.81 -9.12
C ALA A 399 -22.67 -7.87 -8.68
N TRP A 400 -23.61 -7.71 -9.61
CA TRP A 400 -25.04 -7.82 -9.33
C TRP A 400 -25.44 -9.26 -8.96
N GLN A 401 -24.91 -10.27 -9.65
CA GLN A 401 -25.17 -11.67 -9.29
C GLN A 401 -24.69 -12.01 -7.87
N ASN A 402 -23.57 -11.44 -7.43
CA ASN A 402 -23.02 -11.70 -6.10
C ASN A 402 -23.78 -11.02 -4.97
N HIS A 403 -24.25 -9.77 -5.18
CA HIS A 403 -24.72 -8.91 -4.08
C HIS A 403 -26.13 -8.35 -4.28
N GLY A 404 -26.73 -8.50 -5.45
CA GLY A 404 -27.99 -7.86 -5.84
C GLY A 404 -29.14 -8.16 -4.89
N ASP A 405 -29.37 -9.43 -4.58
CA ASP A 405 -30.44 -9.85 -3.67
C ASP A 405 -30.27 -9.23 -2.27
N TRP A 406 -29.04 -9.25 -1.73
CA TRP A 406 -28.77 -8.68 -0.41
C TRP A 406 -28.95 -7.15 -0.42
N ILE A 407 -28.46 -6.47 -1.45
CA ILE A 407 -28.60 -5.01 -1.61
C ILE A 407 -30.08 -4.63 -1.73
N THR A 408 -30.87 -5.39 -2.50
CA THR A 408 -32.32 -5.16 -2.63
C THR A 408 -33.04 -5.32 -1.30
N ALA A 409 -32.62 -6.27 -0.45
CA ALA A 409 -33.17 -6.46 0.88
C ALA A 409 -32.74 -5.38 1.90
N HIS A 410 -31.68 -4.61 1.61
CA HIS A 410 -31.10 -3.62 2.52
C HIS A 410 -30.98 -2.24 1.85
N PRO A 411 -32.10 -1.56 1.53
CA PRO A 411 -32.07 -0.27 0.86
C PRO A 411 -31.38 0.80 1.71
N GLY A 412 -30.56 1.65 1.08
CA GLY A 412 -29.93 2.80 1.73
C GLY A 412 -28.61 2.55 2.46
N VAL A 413 -28.11 1.30 2.48
CA VAL A 413 -26.84 0.98 3.17
C VAL A 413 -25.59 1.42 2.39
N LEU A 414 -25.72 1.60 1.08
CA LEU A 414 -24.63 1.98 0.17
C LEU A 414 -24.47 3.50 0.06
N GLY A 415 -23.22 3.96 -0.04
CA GLY A 415 -22.89 5.32 -0.44
C GLY A 415 -23.36 5.61 -1.87
N ALA A 416 -23.68 6.87 -2.17
CA ALA A 416 -24.36 7.26 -3.41
C ALA A 416 -23.63 6.80 -4.68
N ASP A 417 -22.30 6.83 -4.69
CA ASP A 417 -21.48 6.42 -5.83
C ASP A 417 -21.53 4.90 -6.06
N VAL A 418 -21.41 4.09 -5.01
CA VAL A 418 -21.52 2.62 -5.09
C VAL A 418 -22.96 2.20 -5.37
N ALA A 419 -23.95 2.86 -4.76
CA ALA A 419 -25.37 2.64 -5.03
C ALA A 419 -25.71 2.87 -6.51
N GLY A 420 -25.21 3.95 -7.11
CA GLY A 420 -25.39 4.22 -8.54
C GLY A 420 -24.81 3.11 -9.42
N ARG A 421 -23.62 2.60 -9.07
CA ARG A 421 -22.97 1.50 -9.82
C ARG A 421 -23.76 0.18 -9.73
N PHE A 422 -24.34 -0.14 -8.57
CA PHE A 422 -25.21 -1.32 -8.45
C PHE A 422 -26.57 -1.13 -9.13
N ALA A 423 -27.11 0.09 -9.15
CA ALA A 423 -28.32 0.40 -9.92
C ALA A 423 -28.09 0.27 -11.44
N ASP A 424 -26.90 0.63 -11.92
CA ASP A 424 -26.49 0.36 -13.30
C ASP A 424 -26.30 -1.14 -13.55
N ALA A 425 -25.66 -1.84 -12.61
CA ALA A 425 -25.41 -3.27 -12.70
C ALA A 425 -26.69 -4.11 -12.75
N ALA A 426 -27.73 -3.73 -11.99
CA ALA A 426 -29.05 -4.38 -12.00
C ALA A 426 -29.75 -4.36 -13.37
N ARG A 427 -29.32 -3.47 -14.27
CA ARG A 427 -29.88 -3.34 -15.63
C ARG A 427 -29.12 -4.16 -16.67
N VAL A 428 -27.99 -4.78 -16.31
CA VAL A 428 -27.19 -5.59 -17.22
C VAL A 428 -27.81 -6.98 -17.33
N THR A 429 -28.17 -7.38 -18.54
CA THR A 429 -28.78 -8.69 -18.79
C THR A 429 -27.73 -9.77 -19.01
N ASP A 430 -28.13 -11.04 -18.92
CA ASP A 430 -27.27 -12.18 -19.27
C ASP A 430 -26.78 -12.11 -20.72
N ALA A 431 -27.63 -11.63 -21.64
CA ALA A 431 -27.28 -11.45 -23.05
C ALA A 431 -26.21 -10.36 -23.26
N ASP A 432 -26.31 -9.23 -22.54
CA ASP A 432 -25.29 -8.18 -22.57
C ASP A 432 -23.94 -8.73 -22.06
N ALA A 433 -23.98 -9.52 -20.98
CA ALA A 433 -22.79 -10.12 -20.40
C ALA A 433 -22.16 -11.18 -21.31
N GLU A 434 -22.97 -12.01 -21.98
CA GLU A 434 -22.49 -13.00 -22.96
C GLU A 434 -21.81 -12.33 -24.17
N ALA A 435 -22.45 -11.31 -24.74
CA ALA A 435 -21.87 -10.53 -25.84
C ALA A 435 -20.55 -9.85 -25.42
N ALA A 436 -20.51 -9.28 -24.21
CA ALA A 436 -19.31 -8.67 -23.67
C ALA A 436 -18.18 -9.71 -23.41
N ARG A 437 -18.51 -10.92 -22.94
CA ARG A 437 -17.53 -12.00 -22.78
C ARG A 437 -16.87 -12.40 -24.11
N ALA A 438 -17.63 -12.48 -25.20
CA ALA A 438 -17.07 -12.76 -26.52
C ALA A 438 -16.06 -11.70 -26.99
N VAL A 439 -16.34 -10.42 -26.70
CA VAL A 439 -15.39 -9.32 -26.96
C VAL A 439 -14.12 -9.50 -26.12
N LEU A 440 -14.26 -9.84 -24.85
CA LEU A 440 -13.12 -10.00 -23.94
C LEU A 440 -12.27 -11.23 -24.24
N ASP A 441 -12.85 -12.33 -24.72
CA ASP A 441 -12.09 -13.51 -25.12
C ASP A 441 -11.17 -13.19 -26.30
N THR A 442 -11.69 -12.45 -27.29
CA THR A 442 -10.88 -11.94 -28.40
C THR A 442 -9.81 -10.95 -27.91
N ALA A 443 -10.20 -9.99 -27.08
CA ALA A 443 -9.27 -9.00 -26.52
C ALA A 443 -8.14 -9.65 -25.70
N ARG A 444 -8.46 -10.68 -24.91
CA ARG A 444 -7.50 -11.46 -24.12
C ARG A 444 -6.46 -12.12 -25.01
N ALA A 445 -6.89 -12.78 -26.09
CA ALA A 445 -5.97 -13.40 -27.03
C ALA A 445 -5.04 -12.37 -27.69
N VAL A 446 -5.60 -11.25 -28.17
CA VAL A 446 -4.85 -10.16 -28.80
C VAL A 446 -3.82 -9.53 -27.86
N VAL A 447 -4.22 -9.20 -26.62
CA VAL A 447 -3.31 -8.59 -25.63
C VAL A 447 -2.22 -9.57 -25.21
N ARG A 448 -2.54 -10.86 -25.03
CA ARG A 448 -1.55 -11.88 -24.69
C ARG A 448 -0.54 -12.11 -25.80
N ASP A 449 -0.99 -12.19 -27.05
CA ASP A 449 -0.12 -12.34 -28.24
C ASP A 449 0.79 -11.12 -28.40
N TRP A 450 0.23 -9.92 -28.26
CA TRP A 450 1.00 -8.69 -28.31
C TRP A 450 2.09 -8.62 -27.24
N ILE A 451 1.77 -8.95 -25.98
CA ILE A 451 2.78 -8.93 -24.91
C ILE A 451 3.80 -10.06 -25.12
N GLY A 452 3.36 -11.27 -25.45
CA GLY A 452 4.24 -12.44 -25.62
C GLY A 452 5.12 -12.66 -24.39
N ASP A 453 6.42 -12.83 -24.61
CA ASP A 453 7.44 -12.97 -23.54
C ASP A 453 8.02 -11.64 -23.04
N ARG A 454 7.40 -10.51 -23.41
CA ARG A 454 7.85 -9.16 -23.10
C ARG A 454 7.14 -8.63 -21.86
N VAL A 455 7.58 -7.46 -21.40
CA VAL A 455 6.90 -6.70 -20.34
C VAL A 455 6.35 -5.40 -20.91
N LEU A 456 5.04 -5.20 -20.75
CA LEU A 456 4.39 -3.94 -21.09
C LEU A 456 4.63 -2.92 -19.97
N VAL A 457 5.12 -1.75 -20.36
CA VAL A 457 5.33 -0.57 -19.51
C VAL A 457 4.24 0.46 -19.81
N LEU A 458 3.47 0.85 -18.80
CA LEU A 458 2.38 1.81 -18.92
C LEU A 458 2.19 2.63 -17.63
N PRO A 459 1.49 3.78 -17.66
CA PRO A 459 1.14 4.49 -16.44
C PRO A 459 0.27 3.61 -15.54
N THR A 460 0.52 3.63 -14.22
CA THR A 460 -0.34 2.88 -13.27
C THR A 460 -1.70 3.53 -13.12
N VAL A 461 -1.74 4.85 -13.10
CA VAL A 461 -2.91 5.71 -12.90
C VAL A 461 -2.89 6.85 -13.91
N ALA A 462 -4.06 7.42 -14.21
CA ALA A 462 -4.17 8.49 -15.21
C ALA A 462 -3.63 9.83 -14.69
N ASP A 463 -3.75 10.11 -13.39
CA ASP A 463 -3.20 11.30 -12.75
C ASP A 463 -2.94 10.98 -11.25
N ARG A 464 -2.40 11.93 -10.50
CA ARG A 464 -2.31 11.86 -9.04
C ARG A 464 -3.68 11.67 -8.41
N ALA A 465 -3.69 11.12 -7.19
CA ALA A 465 -4.91 10.92 -6.41
C ALA A 465 -5.80 12.19 -6.41
N PRO A 466 -7.10 12.11 -6.70
CA PRO A 466 -8.02 13.23 -6.51
C PRO A 466 -7.96 13.81 -5.09
N GLY A 467 -8.20 15.12 -4.97
CA GLY A 467 -8.32 15.77 -3.66
C GLY A 467 -9.56 15.25 -2.90
N LEU A 468 -9.50 15.23 -1.56
CA LEU A 468 -10.61 14.77 -0.72
C LEU A 468 -11.92 15.57 -0.95
N GLY A 469 -11.80 16.84 -1.34
CA GLY A 469 -12.93 17.72 -1.69
C GLY A 469 -13.26 17.81 -3.18
N ALA A 470 -12.67 16.96 -4.03
CA ALA A 470 -13.01 16.94 -5.46
C ALA A 470 -14.47 16.53 -5.66
N ASP A 471 -15.15 17.14 -6.63
CA ASP A 471 -16.53 16.77 -6.96
C ASP A 471 -16.62 15.36 -7.57
N ALA A 472 -17.82 14.76 -7.49
CA ALA A 472 -18.05 13.40 -7.95
C ALA A 472 -17.74 13.20 -9.44
N ALA A 473 -18.02 14.20 -10.29
CA ALA A 473 -17.77 14.13 -11.72
C ALA A 473 -16.27 14.05 -12.03
N THR A 474 -15.46 14.84 -11.31
CA THR A 474 -13.99 14.82 -11.40
C THR A 474 -13.43 13.49 -10.94
N VAL A 475 -13.91 12.95 -9.82
CA VAL A 475 -13.49 11.64 -9.30
C VAL A 475 -13.87 10.52 -10.29
N ASP A 476 -15.07 10.55 -10.86
CA ASP A 476 -15.53 9.53 -11.81
C ASP A 476 -14.80 9.63 -13.16
N ALA A 477 -14.50 10.82 -13.67
CA ALA A 477 -13.71 11.00 -14.88
C ALA A 477 -12.28 10.46 -14.69
N HIS A 478 -11.65 10.80 -13.58
CA HIS A 478 -10.32 10.29 -13.21
C HIS A 478 -10.33 8.76 -13.07
N ARG A 479 -11.35 8.21 -12.41
CA ARG A 479 -11.57 6.78 -12.28
C ARG A 479 -11.71 6.12 -13.64
N ALA A 480 -12.54 6.66 -14.53
CA ALA A 480 -12.77 6.08 -15.86
C ALA A 480 -11.50 6.06 -16.73
N ALA A 481 -10.64 7.09 -16.64
CA ALA A 481 -9.35 7.10 -17.32
C ALA A 481 -8.39 6.05 -16.72
N THR A 482 -8.30 5.99 -15.40
CA THR A 482 -7.43 5.03 -14.67
C THR A 482 -7.86 3.56 -14.90
N LEU A 483 -9.17 3.30 -14.97
CA LEU A 483 -9.67 1.94 -15.21
C LEU A 483 -9.39 1.44 -16.64
N ARG A 484 -9.28 2.33 -17.64
CA ARG A 484 -8.84 1.93 -18.99
C ARG A 484 -7.42 1.37 -18.97
N LEU A 485 -6.52 1.99 -18.21
CA LEU A 485 -5.13 1.51 -18.04
C LEU A 485 -5.09 0.16 -17.30
N THR A 486 -5.76 0.08 -16.15
CA THR A 486 -5.67 -1.07 -15.26
C THR A 486 -6.48 -2.29 -15.73
N SER A 487 -7.52 -2.09 -16.54
CA SER A 487 -8.38 -3.18 -17.08
C SER A 487 -7.63 -4.15 -17.99
N LEU A 488 -6.59 -3.72 -18.72
CA LEU A 488 -5.80 -4.57 -19.63
C LEU A 488 -5.31 -5.86 -18.95
N ALA A 489 -4.55 -5.71 -17.85
CA ALA A 489 -4.07 -6.85 -17.07
C ALA A 489 -5.22 -7.66 -16.45
N SER A 490 -6.37 -7.01 -16.24
CA SER A 490 -7.52 -7.62 -15.57
C SER A 490 -8.25 -8.60 -16.48
N PHE A 491 -8.74 -8.15 -17.64
CA PHE A 491 -9.43 -9.04 -18.57
C PHE A 491 -8.48 -10.02 -19.26
N ALA A 492 -7.21 -9.65 -19.44
CA ALA A 492 -6.20 -10.55 -19.99
C ALA A 492 -5.70 -11.60 -18.97
N GLY A 493 -6.04 -11.46 -17.69
CA GLY A 493 -5.63 -12.36 -16.62
C GLY A 493 -4.12 -12.37 -16.39
N LEU A 494 -3.47 -11.20 -16.53
CA LEU A 494 -2.02 -11.05 -16.48
C LEU A 494 -1.56 -10.48 -15.14
N PRO A 495 -0.34 -10.84 -14.69
CA PRO A 495 0.27 -10.24 -13.52
C PRO A 495 0.71 -8.82 -13.83
N ALA A 496 0.60 -7.94 -12.83
CA ALA A 496 0.95 -6.54 -12.98
C ALA A 496 1.52 -5.96 -11.69
N VAL A 497 2.66 -5.26 -11.78
CA VAL A 497 3.34 -4.63 -10.64
C VAL A 497 3.29 -3.11 -10.78
N ALA A 498 2.68 -2.45 -9.81
CA ALA A 498 2.82 -1.00 -9.60
C ALA A 498 4.17 -0.74 -8.92
N VAL A 499 4.97 0.15 -9.52
CA VAL A 499 6.31 0.51 -9.08
C VAL A 499 6.33 2.00 -8.75
N PRO A 500 6.60 2.39 -7.49
CA PRO A 500 6.74 3.79 -7.14
C PRO A 500 8.01 4.37 -7.78
N THR A 501 7.89 5.52 -8.46
CA THR A 501 9.03 6.19 -9.11
C THR A 501 9.52 7.42 -8.34
N GLY A 502 9.07 7.59 -7.09
CA GLY A 502 9.41 8.71 -6.21
C GLY A 502 8.73 10.05 -6.56
N ARG A 503 9.19 11.12 -5.88
CA ARG A 503 8.81 12.51 -6.16
C ARG A 503 9.96 13.19 -6.89
N SER A 504 9.72 13.80 -8.06
CA SER A 504 10.59 14.90 -8.49
C SER A 504 10.21 16.17 -7.71
N THR A 505 11.17 17.06 -7.45
CA THR A 505 10.93 18.32 -6.75
C THR A 505 9.78 19.10 -7.38
N GLY A 506 8.75 19.43 -6.58
CA GLY A 506 7.54 20.11 -7.04
C GLY A 506 6.52 19.26 -7.81
N ALA A 507 6.75 17.95 -7.99
CA ALA A 507 5.85 17.05 -8.69
C ALA A 507 5.11 16.08 -7.73
N PRO A 508 3.91 15.60 -8.12
CA PRO A 508 3.24 14.52 -7.40
C PRO A 508 4.08 13.24 -7.41
N TRP A 509 3.79 12.36 -6.45
CA TRP A 509 4.36 11.02 -6.42
C TRP A 509 4.01 10.25 -7.70
N GLY A 510 5.02 9.70 -8.37
CA GLY A 510 4.86 8.95 -9.61
C GLY A 510 4.78 7.45 -9.40
N SER A 511 4.13 6.76 -10.34
CA SER A 511 4.07 5.30 -10.39
C SER A 511 4.02 4.81 -11.83
N VAL A 512 4.80 3.77 -12.13
CA VAL A 512 4.77 3.04 -13.41
C VAL A 512 4.27 1.63 -13.18
N CYS A 513 3.49 1.09 -14.11
CA CYS A 513 3.01 -0.29 -14.06
C CYS A 513 3.79 -1.15 -15.06
N LEU A 514 4.24 -2.31 -14.61
CA LEU A 514 4.80 -3.36 -15.45
C LEU A 514 3.78 -4.49 -15.55
N VAL A 515 3.45 -4.95 -16.77
CA VAL A 515 2.55 -6.09 -17.01
C VAL A 515 3.31 -7.18 -17.74
N GLY A 516 3.38 -8.37 -17.14
CA GLY A 516 4.08 -9.52 -17.70
C GLY A 516 3.14 -10.56 -18.31
N ALA A 517 3.71 -11.63 -18.86
CA ALA A 517 2.94 -12.79 -19.31
C ALA A 517 2.33 -13.57 -18.13
N ALA A 518 1.23 -14.28 -18.37
CA ALA A 518 0.60 -15.12 -17.36
C ALA A 518 1.59 -16.15 -16.77
N GLY A 519 1.63 -16.26 -15.44
CA GLY A 519 2.52 -17.15 -14.69
C GLY A 519 3.94 -16.62 -14.49
N THR A 520 4.26 -15.41 -14.95
CA THR A 520 5.60 -14.80 -14.79
C THR A 520 5.73 -13.93 -13.54
N ASP A 521 4.77 -13.97 -12.61
CA ASP A 521 4.66 -13.13 -11.42
C ASP A 521 5.98 -12.98 -10.65
N ARG A 522 6.64 -14.10 -10.35
CA ARG A 522 7.91 -14.14 -9.63
C ARG A 522 9.04 -13.45 -10.39
N ALA A 523 9.07 -13.59 -11.72
CA ALA A 523 10.06 -12.89 -12.54
C ALA A 523 9.73 -11.40 -12.65
N LEU A 524 8.45 -11.06 -12.83
CA LEU A 524 7.97 -9.69 -12.96
C LEU A 524 8.32 -8.85 -11.72
N VAL A 525 8.13 -9.36 -10.50
CA VAL A 525 8.53 -8.63 -9.28
C VAL A 525 10.05 -8.40 -9.18
N ARG A 526 10.86 -9.34 -9.70
CA ARG A 526 12.33 -9.17 -9.76
C ARG A 526 12.75 -8.17 -10.83
N THR A 527 12.08 -8.16 -11.98
CA THR A 527 12.25 -7.14 -13.02
C THR A 527 11.85 -5.76 -12.49
N ALA A 528 10.74 -5.67 -11.76
CA ALA A 528 10.28 -4.44 -11.14
C ALA A 528 11.30 -3.88 -10.13
N ARG A 529 11.90 -4.74 -9.30
CA ARG A 529 12.96 -4.35 -8.35
C ARG A 529 14.15 -3.66 -9.03
N ALA A 530 14.46 -3.96 -10.29
CA ALA A 530 15.55 -3.30 -11.01
C ALA A 530 15.29 -1.80 -11.30
N LEU A 531 14.04 -1.34 -11.12
CA LEU A 531 13.66 0.07 -11.21
C LEU A 531 13.72 0.82 -9.86
N ALA A 532 14.05 0.12 -8.77
CA ALA A 532 14.09 0.68 -7.41
C ALA A 532 15.28 1.60 -7.15
#